data_AF-A0A2G2LIH2-F1
#
_entry.id   AF-A0A2G2LIH2-F1
#
_cell.length_a   1.000
_cell.length_b   1.000
_cell.length_c   1.000
_cell.angle_alpha   90.00
_cell.angle_beta   90.00
_cell.angle_gamma   90.00
#
_symmetry.space_group_name_H-M   'P 1'
#
loop_
_entity.id
_entity.type
_entity.pdbx_description
1 polymer ?
#
loop_
_entity_poly.entity_id
_entity_poly.type
_entity_poly.pdbx_seq_one_letter_code
_entity_poly.pdbx_strand_id
1 'polypeptide(L)' 'GAVREGVLRHHVKMWDGSWRDSVYFSVLRDEWPKVRAGLEAWLIC' A
#
# COMPACT_ATOMS: atom_id res chain seq x y z
N GLY A 1 -5.15 2.93 6.06
CA GLY A 1 -6.09 3.66 5.19
C GLY A 1 -6.34 2.91 3.90
N ALA A 2 -5.28 2.44 3.23
CA ALA A 2 -5.39 1.66 2.01
C ALA A 2 -5.86 0.21 2.23
N VAL A 3 -6.58 -0.33 1.26
CA VAL A 3 -7.05 -1.72 1.21
C VAL A 3 -5.96 -2.60 0.59
N ARG A 4 -5.74 -3.80 1.15
CA ARG A 4 -4.80 -4.78 0.60
C ARG A 4 -5.50 -5.63 -0.46
N GLU A 5 -5.18 -5.38 -1.72
CA GLU A 5 -5.82 -6.03 -2.87
C GLU A 5 -5.26 -7.42 -3.14
N GLY A 6 -3.95 -7.62 -2.94
CA GLY A 6 -3.34 -8.90 -3.26
C GLY A 6 -1.83 -8.92 -3.11
N VAL A 7 -1.25 -10.08 -3.42
CA VAL A 7 0.21 -10.31 -3.40
C VAL A 7 0.63 -10.93 -4.72
N LEU A 8 1.50 -10.22 -5.45
CA LEU A 8 2.21 -10.78 -6.59
C LEU A 8 3.42 -11.54 -6.06
N ARG A 9 3.38 -12.88 -6.17
CA ARG A 9 4.47 -13.76 -5.74
C ARG A 9 5.58 -13.77 -6.77
N HIS A 10 6.84 -13.70 -6.31
CA HIS A 10 8.03 -13.64 -7.15
C HIS A 10 7.99 -12.51 -8.20
N HIS A 11 7.44 -11.35 -7.83
CA HIS A 11 7.26 -10.24 -8.76
C HIS A 11 8.60 -9.61 -9.18
N VAL A 12 9.54 -9.49 -8.24
CA VAL A 12 10.82 -8.82 -8.48
C VAL A 12 11.96 -9.77 -8.18
N LYS A 13 12.91 -9.88 -9.12
CA LYS A 13 14.17 -10.57 -8.90
C LYS A 13 15.20 -9.57 -8.37
N MET A 14 15.74 -9.84 -7.19
CA MET A 14 16.76 -9.01 -6.56
C MET A 14 18.14 -9.30 -7.13
N TRP A 15 19.07 -8.38 -6.89
CA TRP A 15 20.45 -8.44 -7.36
C TRP A 15 21.23 -9.61 -6.77
N ASP A 16 20.81 -10.11 -5.61
CA ASP A 16 21.34 -11.30 -4.93
C ASP A 16 20.73 -12.61 -5.45
N GLY A 17 19.81 -12.54 -6.42
CA GLY A 17 19.11 -13.68 -7.00
C GLY A 17 17.88 -14.13 -6.22
N SER A 18 17.56 -13.50 -5.08
CA SER A 18 16.32 -13.79 -4.34
C SER A 18 15.09 -13.23 -5.05
N TRP A 19 13.93 -13.84 -4.79
CA TRP A 19 12.65 -13.37 -5.30
C TRP A 19 11.89 -12.64 -4.21
N ARG A 20 11.31 -11.49 -4.57
CA ARG A 20 10.53 -10.67 -3.65
C ARG A 20 9.07 -10.62 -4.07
N ASP A 21 8.22 -10.84 -3.09
CA ASP A 21 6.77 -10.71 -3.24
C ASP A 21 6.37 -9.24 -3.08
N SER A 22 5.47 -8.77 -3.94
CA SER A 22 4.95 -7.41 -3.91
C SER A 22 3.50 -7.41 -3.44
N VAL A 23 3.22 -6.71 -2.34
CA VAL A 23 1.86 -6.53 -1.83
C VAL A 23 1.29 -5.25 -2.42
N TYR A 24 0.14 -5.36 -3.07
CA TYR A 24 -0.55 -4.21 -3.65
C TYR A 24 -1.59 -3.66 -2.68
N PHE A 25 -1.59 -2.34 -2.58
CA PHE A 25 -2.57 -1.60 -1.83
C PHE A 25 -3.25 -0.60 -2.74
N SER A 26 -4.54 -0.40 -2.55
CA SER A 26 -5.34 0.57 -3.28
C SER A 26 -6.02 1.55 -2.31
N VAL A 27 -6.28 2.76 -2.79
CA VAL A 27 -7.24 3.68 -2.17
C VAL A 27 -8.11 4.18 -3.31
N LEU A 28 -9.40 3.89 -3.25
CA LEU A 28 -10.35 4.39 -4.23
C LEU A 28 -10.73 5.84 -3.93
N ARG A 29 -11.28 6.53 -4.94
CA ARG A 29 -11.67 7.93 -4.83
C ARG A 29 -12.67 8.15 -3.68
N ASP A 30 -13.62 7.24 -3.50
CA ASP A 30 -14.64 7.33 -2.47
C ASP A 30 -14.09 7.09 -1.06
N GLU A 31 -12.96 6.39 -0.95
CA GLU A 31 -12.29 6.09 0.33
C GLU A 31 -11.35 7.22 0.76
N TRP A 32 -10.91 8.05 -0.19
CA TRP A 32 -9.94 9.13 0.04
C TRP A 32 -10.31 10.10 1.17
N PRO A 33 -11.57 10.58 1.30
CA PRO A 33 -11.92 11.50 2.38
C PRO A 33 -11.63 10.92 3.77
N LYS A 34 -11.89 9.63 3.97
CA LYS A 34 -11.63 8.93 5.24
C LYS A 34 -10.13 8.75 5.49
N VAL A 35 -9.37 8.37 4.45
CA VAL A 35 -7.91 8.21 4.56
C VAL A 35 -7.23 9.54 4.86
N ARG A 36 -7.66 10.61 4.18
CA ARG A 36 -7.15 11.96 4.36
C ARG A 36 -7.38 12.48 5.77
N ALA A 37 -8.59 12.35 6.31
CA ALA A 37 -8.89 12.78 7.67
C ALA A 37 -8.02 12.05 8.71
N GLY A 38 -7.75 10.76 8.48
CA GLY A 38 -6.80 10.01 9.30
C GLY A 38 -5.38 10.57 9.22
N LEU A 39 -4.87 10.86 8.03
CA LEU A 39 -3.53 11.43 7.87
C LEU A 39 -3.40 12.84 8.48
N GLU A 40 -4.42 13.69 8.30
CA GLU A 40 -4.45 15.03 8.89
C GLU A 40 -4.44 14.97 10.42
N ALA A 41 -5.20 14.05 11.02
CA ALA A 41 -5.18 13.85 12.48
C ALA A 41 -3.80 13.39 13.02
N TRP A 42 -3.01 12.68 12.20
CA TRP A 42 -1.67 12.22 12.58
C TRP A 42 -0.59 13.29 12.42
N LEU A 43 -0.75 14.23 11.48
CA LEU A 43 0.28 15.24 11.16
C LEU A 43 0.14 16.55 11.96
N ILE A 44 -1.04 16.82 12.51
CA ILE A 44 -1.36 18.08 13.18
C ILE A 44 -1.16 18.00 14.70
N CYS A 45 -0.95 16.80 15.26
CA CYS A 45 -0.61 16.58 16.67
C CYS A 45 0.91 16.46 16.86
#